data_AF-A0A933UM91-F1
#
_entry.id   AF-A0A933UM91-F1
#
_cell.length_a   1.000
_cell.length_b   1.000
_cell.length_c   1.000
_cell.angle_alpha   90.00
_cell.angle_beta   90.00
_cell.angle_gamma   90.00
#
_symmetry.space_group_name_H-M   'P 1'
#
loop_
_entity.id
_entity.type
_entity.pdbx_description
1 polymer ?
#
loop_
_entity_poly.entity_id
_entity_poly.type
_entity_poly.pdbx_seq_one_letter_code
_entity_poly.pdbx_strand_id
1 'polypeptide(L)'
;MVCTADPAGTTHRPAAAVADRVVSVHDALAALDSVAPSAVVDGLFTELVRACLTADPGAADAVLSDDRVRLLRHRLVDLCARGETHLEAAWARRVLAADDPAVELARFPYLANYEALTRLEVHALAAGGHAPGGPGRVSFGGGGPRPRSALLRHRTKSGPGR
;
A
#
# COMPACT_ATOMS: atom_id res chain seq x y z
N MET A 1 7.95 -2.68 5.63
CA MET A 1 7.88 -3.94 4.88
C MET A 1 8.85 -3.80 3.72
N VAL A 2 10.11 -4.12 3.98
CA VAL A 2 11.15 -4.15 2.94
C VAL A 2 10.95 -5.47 2.20
N CYS A 3 10.69 -5.43 0.91
CA CYS A 3 10.84 -6.60 0.05
C CYS A 3 12.34 -6.87 -0.12
N THR A 4 12.98 -7.48 0.87
CA THR A 4 14.09 -8.38 0.57
C THR A 4 13.45 -9.73 0.29
N ALA A 5 13.49 -10.14 -0.98
CA ALA A 5 13.21 -11.52 -1.32
C ALA A 5 14.20 -12.39 -0.54
N ASP A 6 13.69 -13.13 0.43
CA ASP A 6 14.43 -14.20 1.08
C ASP A 6 14.46 -15.39 0.09
N PRO A 7 15.63 -15.93 -0.29
CA PRO A 7 15.73 -17.03 -1.25
C PRO A 7 15.29 -18.40 -0.67
N ALA A 8 14.70 -18.44 0.53
CA ALA A 8 14.18 -19.66 1.13
C ALA A 8 12.73 -19.93 0.67
N GLY A 9 12.59 -20.92 -0.22
CA GLY A 9 11.36 -21.52 -0.74
C GLY A 9 10.04 -20.98 -0.20
N THR A 10 9.39 -20.10 -0.96
CA THR A 10 8.03 -19.64 -0.66
C THR A 10 7.10 -20.85 -0.67
N THR A 11 6.70 -21.28 0.52
CA THR A 11 5.59 -22.22 0.68
C THR A 11 4.34 -21.46 0.29
N HIS A 12 3.86 -21.75 -0.92
CA HIS A 12 2.63 -21.16 -1.41
C HIS A 12 1.45 -21.79 -0.66
N ARG A 13 0.44 -20.97 -0.40
CA ARG A 13 -0.70 -21.30 0.46
C ARG A 13 -1.92 -21.57 -0.42
N PRO A 14 -2.65 -22.67 -0.18
CA PRO A 14 -3.88 -22.95 -0.89
C PRO A 14 -4.96 -21.91 -0.59
N ALA A 15 -5.87 -21.73 -1.55
CA ALA A 15 -6.95 -20.75 -1.48
C ALA A 15 -7.73 -20.78 -0.16
N ALA A 16 -8.10 -21.97 0.33
CA ALA A 16 -8.86 -22.11 1.58
C ALA A 16 -8.11 -21.51 2.79
N ALA A 17 -6.82 -21.78 2.91
CA ALA A 17 -6.00 -21.27 4.01
C ALA A 17 -5.73 -19.75 3.88
N VAL A 18 -5.74 -19.20 2.66
CA VAL A 18 -5.72 -17.74 2.46
C VAL A 18 -7.05 -17.13 2.90
N ALA A 19 -8.19 -17.72 2.50
CA ALA A 19 -9.51 -17.27 2.90
C ALA A 19 -9.69 -17.30 4.44
N ASP A 20 -9.27 -18.38 5.10
CA ASP A 20 -9.29 -18.48 6.57
C ASP A 20 -8.49 -17.36 7.23
N ARG A 21 -7.34 -17.00 6.66
CA ARG A 21 -6.53 -15.90 7.19
C ARG A 21 -7.17 -14.54 6.98
N VAL A 22 -7.75 -14.31 5.81
CA VAL A 22 -8.47 -13.07 5.50
C VAL A 22 -9.63 -12.87 6.49
N VAL A 23 -10.41 -13.92 6.75
CA VAL A 23 -11.51 -13.89 7.73
C VAL A 23 -10.99 -13.61 9.14
N SER A 24 -9.97 -14.37 9.57
CA SER A 24 -9.39 -14.21 10.92
C SER A 24 -8.83 -12.81 11.17
N VAL A 25 -8.09 -12.26 10.21
CA VAL A 25 -7.55 -10.89 10.32
C VAL A 25 -8.67 -9.85 10.30
N HIS A 26 -9.68 -10.01 9.44
CA HIS A 26 -10.85 -9.13 9.43
C HIS A 26 -11.51 -9.10 10.81
N ASP A 27 -11.79 -10.25 11.40
CA ASP A 27 -12.50 -10.34 12.68
C ASP A 27 -11.67 -9.73 13.82
N ALA A 28 -10.36 -9.98 13.81
CA ALA A 28 -9.44 -9.36 14.77
C ALA A 28 -9.41 -7.83 14.63
N LEU A 29 -9.35 -7.29 13.39
CA LEU A 29 -9.37 -5.85 13.16
C LEU A 29 -10.72 -5.22 13.53
N ALA A 30 -11.83 -5.91 13.24
CA ALA A 30 -13.18 -5.44 13.52
C ALA A 30 -13.48 -5.40 15.03
N ALA A 31 -12.80 -6.23 15.83
CA ALA A 31 -12.91 -6.25 17.28
C ALA A 31 -12.13 -5.13 17.99
N LEU A 32 -11.26 -4.40 17.28
CA LEU A 32 -10.49 -3.29 17.86
C LEU A 32 -11.31 -2.00 17.89
N ASP A 33 -11.17 -1.24 18.96
CA ASP A 33 -11.78 0.10 19.09
C ASP A 33 -11.23 1.11 18.06
N SER A 34 -10.00 0.88 17.58
CA SER A 34 -9.32 1.74 16.62
C SER A 34 -8.40 0.96 15.71
N VAL A 35 -8.33 1.41 14.45
CA VAL A 35 -7.36 0.93 13.45
C VAL A 35 -6.21 1.95 13.24
N ALA A 36 -5.97 2.80 14.24
CA ALA A 36 -4.81 3.67 14.24
C ALA A 36 -3.49 2.87 14.37
N PRO A 37 -2.37 3.39 13.84
CA PRO A 37 -1.08 2.70 13.89
C PRO A 37 -0.70 2.28 15.31
N SER A 38 -0.44 0.99 15.46
CA SER A 38 0.01 0.35 16.70
C SER A 38 0.65 -0.98 16.33
N ALA A 39 1.48 -1.54 17.21
CA ALA A 39 2.13 -2.83 16.94
C ALA A 39 1.12 -3.95 16.60
N VAL A 40 -0.06 -3.93 17.23
CA VAL A 40 -1.14 -4.90 16.98
C VAL A 40 -1.76 -4.69 15.59
N VAL A 41 -2.18 -3.46 15.29
CA VAL A 41 -2.81 -3.12 14.00
C VAL A 41 -1.84 -3.34 12.84
N ASP A 42 -0.58 -2.91 12.99
CA ASP A 42 0.47 -3.08 11.99
C ASP A 42 0.76 -4.58 11.76
N GLY A 43 0.74 -5.38 12.82
CA GLY A 43 0.88 -6.83 12.74
C GLY A 43 -0.25 -7.50 11.95
N LEU A 44 -1.50 -7.13 12.24
CA LEU A 44 -2.68 -7.65 11.54
C LEU A 44 -2.68 -7.29 10.04
N PHE A 45 -2.39 -6.03 9.69
CA PHE A 45 -2.28 -5.66 8.27
C PHE A 45 -1.09 -6.33 7.58
N THR A 46 0.04 -6.50 8.27
CA THR A 46 1.20 -7.25 7.74
C THR A 46 0.82 -8.70 7.45
N GLU A 47 0.05 -9.33 8.32
CA GLU A 47 -0.43 -10.69 8.14
C GLU A 47 -1.38 -10.82 6.96
N LEU A 48 -2.32 -9.88 6.80
CA LEU A 48 -3.21 -9.82 5.64
C LEU A 48 -2.43 -9.76 4.33
N VAL A 49 -1.48 -8.83 4.25
CA VAL A 49 -0.62 -8.66 3.07
C VAL A 49 0.21 -9.92 2.81
N ARG A 50 0.79 -10.51 3.86
CA ARG A 50 1.55 -11.75 3.74
C ARG A 50 0.68 -12.88 3.19
N ALA A 51 -0.55 -13.03 3.68
CA ALA A 51 -1.48 -14.06 3.19
C ALA A 51 -1.76 -13.91 1.69
N CYS A 52 -1.93 -12.67 1.20
CA CYS A 52 -2.10 -12.40 -0.22
C CYS A 52 -0.84 -12.68 -1.05
N LEU A 53 0.34 -12.32 -0.55
CA LEU A 53 1.60 -12.50 -1.27
C LEU A 53 2.08 -13.96 -1.32
N THR A 54 1.67 -14.78 -0.37
CA THR A 54 2.03 -16.20 -0.32
C THR A 54 0.96 -17.12 -0.89
N ALA A 55 -0.09 -16.60 -1.54
CA ALA A 55 -1.13 -17.44 -2.14
C ALA A 55 -0.59 -18.23 -3.35
N ASP A 56 -1.12 -19.43 -3.59
CA ASP A 56 -0.79 -20.20 -4.81
C ASP A 56 -1.10 -19.38 -6.07
N PRO A 57 -0.29 -19.50 -7.15
CA PRO A 57 -0.61 -18.89 -8.43
C PRO A 57 -1.98 -19.38 -8.92
N GLY A 58 -2.90 -18.45 -9.20
CA GLY A 58 -4.28 -18.78 -9.61
C GLY A 58 -5.27 -19.01 -8.46
N ALA A 59 -4.85 -18.96 -7.20
CA ALA A 59 -5.76 -19.09 -6.05
C ALA A 59 -6.70 -17.89 -5.87
N ALA A 60 -6.42 -16.75 -6.51
CA ALA A 60 -7.14 -15.50 -6.32
C ALA A 60 -8.66 -15.67 -6.55
N ASP A 61 -9.07 -16.28 -7.66
CA ASP A 61 -10.50 -16.43 -7.96
C ASP A 61 -11.22 -17.32 -6.95
N ALA A 62 -10.55 -18.39 -6.50
CA ALA A 62 -11.09 -19.29 -5.49
C ALA A 62 -11.23 -18.58 -4.13
N VAL A 63 -10.23 -17.79 -3.70
CA VAL A 63 -10.31 -16.98 -2.47
C VAL A 63 -11.42 -15.95 -2.56
N LEU A 64 -11.51 -15.25 -3.69
CA LEU A 64 -12.49 -14.19 -3.91
C LEU A 64 -13.92 -14.72 -4.09
N SER A 65 -14.06 -16.02 -4.40
CA SER A 65 -15.33 -16.75 -4.50
C SER A 65 -15.78 -17.40 -3.20
N ASP A 66 -14.92 -17.52 -2.18
CA ASP A 66 -15.29 -18.02 -0.84
C ASP A 66 -16.39 -17.13 -0.25
N ASP A 67 -17.51 -17.73 0.16
CA ASP A 67 -18.69 -17.01 0.63
C ASP A 67 -18.40 -16.12 1.85
N ARG A 68 -17.50 -16.55 2.74
CA ARG A 68 -17.11 -15.79 3.93
C ARG A 68 -16.35 -14.53 3.53
N VAL A 69 -15.39 -14.67 2.61
CA VAL A 69 -14.60 -13.57 2.05
C VAL A 69 -15.50 -12.61 1.27
N ARG A 70 -16.45 -13.13 0.49
CA ARG A 70 -17.44 -12.32 -0.23
C ARG A 70 -18.31 -11.49 0.71
N LEU A 71 -18.78 -12.09 1.80
CA LEU A 71 -19.65 -11.43 2.78
C LEU A 71 -18.95 -10.28 3.50
N LEU A 72 -17.66 -10.44 3.83
CA LEU A 72 -16.88 -9.42 4.54
C LEU A 72 -16.17 -8.41 3.62
N ARG A 73 -16.14 -8.64 2.30
CA ARG A 73 -15.35 -7.87 1.32
C ARG A 73 -15.45 -6.35 1.52
N HIS A 74 -16.67 -5.82 1.55
CA HIS A 74 -16.86 -4.37 1.68
C HIS A 74 -16.36 -3.83 3.02
N ARG A 75 -16.57 -4.58 4.11
CA ARG A 75 -16.10 -4.21 5.45
C ARG A 75 -14.59 -4.27 5.55
N LEU A 76 -13.97 -5.28 4.96
CA LEU A 76 -12.52 -5.38 4.89
C LEU A 76 -11.89 -4.25 4.09
N VAL A 77 -12.47 -3.91 2.92
CA VAL A 77 -11.99 -2.77 2.13
C VAL A 77 -12.11 -1.46 2.92
N ASP A 78 -13.21 -1.25 3.65
CA ASP A 78 -13.39 -0.08 4.51
C ASP A 78 -12.37 -0.04 5.66
N LEU A 79 -12.13 -1.17 6.33
CA LEU A 79 -11.11 -1.29 7.38
C LEU A 79 -9.71 -0.98 6.84
N CYS A 80 -9.35 -1.51 5.67
CA CYS A 80 -8.09 -1.19 5.00
C CYS A 80 -7.99 0.30 4.66
N ALA A 81 -9.06 0.90 4.12
CA ALA A 81 -9.08 2.32 3.77
C ALA A 81 -8.92 3.22 5.00
N ARG A 82 -9.61 2.90 6.09
CA ARG A 82 -9.48 3.61 7.38
C ARG A 82 -8.08 3.44 7.97
N GLY A 83 -7.56 2.22 8.01
CA GLY A 83 -6.22 1.91 8.49
C GLY A 83 -5.14 2.68 7.73
N GLU A 84 -5.20 2.64 6.40
CA GLU A 84 -4.30 3.43 5.54
C GLU A 84 -4.44 4.92 5.86
N THR A 85 -5.66 5.46 5.93
CA THR A 85 -5.89 6.87 6.27
C THR A 85 -5.27 7.27 7.62
N HIS A 86 -5.38 6.43 8.65
CA HIS A 86 -4.76 6.69 9.95
C HIS A 86 -3.23 6.61 9.90
N LEU A 87 -2.67 5.62 9.20
CA LEU A 87 -1.25 5.53 8.92
C LEU A 87 -0.77 6.78 8.18
N GLU A 88 -1.61 7.28 7.28
CA GLU A 88 -1.35 8.48 6.51
C GLU A 88 -1.23 9.73 7.34
N ALA A 89 -2.25 9.98 8.15
CA ALA A 89 -2.29 11.11 9.04
C ALA A 89 -1.15 11.05 10.09
N ALA A 90 -0.87 9.88 10.65
CA ALA A 90 0.18 9.71 11.65
C ALA A 90 1.57 10.05 11.09
N TRP A 91 1.89 9.54 9.90
CA TRP A 91 3.17 9.84 9.27
C TRP A 91 3.24 11.26 8.70
N ALA A 92 2.13 11.85 8.24
CA ALA A 92 2.10 13.27 7.88
C ALA A 92 2.53 14.15 9.07
N ARG A 93 1.91 13.94 10.24
CA ARG A 93 2.26 14.66 11.46
C ARG A 93 3.73 14.45 11.85
N ARG A 94 4.21 13.21 11.77
CA ARG A 94 5.60 12.85 12.09
C ARG A 94 6.61 13.57 11.19
N VAL A 95 6.36 13.62 9.88
CA VAL A 95 7.23 14.30 8.92
C VAL A 95 7.21 15.81 9.12
N LEU A 96 6.03 16.39 9.39
CA LEU A 96 5.89 17.84 9.63
C LEU A 96 6.55 18.31 10.93
N ALA A 97 6.68 17.42 11.92
CA ALA A 97 7.30 17.71 13.21
C ALA A 97 8.81 17.41 13.25
N ALA A 98 9.40 16.87 12.18
CA ALA A 98 10.81 16.50 12.13
C ALA A 98 11.70 17.68 11.76
N ASP A 99 12.91 17.73 12.34
CA ASP A 99 13.94 18.72 11.98
C ASP A 99 14.35 18.63 10.50
N ASP A 100 14.40 17.39 9.97
CA ASP A 100 14.59 17.10 8.56
C ASP A 100 13.42 16.25 8.01
N PRO A 101 12.40 16.91 7.42
CA PRO A 101 11.26 16.22 6.83
C PRO A 101 11.62 15.26 5.69
N ALA A 102 12.72 15.49 4.97
CA ALA A 102 13.12 14.62 3.86
C ALA A 102 13.69 13.30 4.37
N VAL A 103 14.56 13.35 5.38
CA VAL A 103 15.08 12.15 6.06
C VAL A 103 13.95 11.39 6.74
N GLU A 104 13.03 12.09 7.40
CA GLU A 104 11.94 11.42 8.09
C GLU A 104 10.94 10.77 7.12
N LEU A 105 10.68 11.41 5.98
CA LEU A 105 9.88 10.81 4.91
C LEU A 105 10.55 9.56 4.32
N ALA A 106 11.88 9.55 4.20
CA ALA A 106 12.64 8.40 3.70
C ALA A 106 12.48 7.13 4.57
N ARG A 107 12.09 7.29 5.84
CA ARG A 107 11.81 6.20 6.78
C ARG A 107 10.42 5.58 6.60
N PHE A 108 9.59 6.13 5.73
CA PHE A 108 8.23 5.62 5.55
C PHE A 108 8.22 4.16 5.05
N PRO A 109 7.50 3.22 5.70
CA PRO A 109 7.66 1.78 5.49
C PRO A 109 7.36 1.25 4.09
N TYR A 110 6.70 2.03 3.24
CA TYR A 110 6.35 1.67 1.86
C TYR A 110 6.82 2.69 0.82
N LEU A 111 7.77 3.57 1.15
CA LEU A 111 8.21 4.60 0.20
C LEU A 111 8.71 4.00 -1.12
N ALA A 112 9.49 2.91 -1.04
CA ALA A 112 9.99 2.19 -2.21
C ALA A 112 8.86 1.65 -3.12
N ASN A 113 7.72 1.21 -2.54
CA ASN A 113 6.57 0.75 -3.31
C ASN A 113 5.96 1.92 -4.10
N TYR A 114 5.81 3.08 -3.46
CA TYR A 114 5.32 4.29 -4.12
C TYR A 114 6.27 4.78 -5.23
N GLU A 115 7.58 4.69 -5.03
CA GLU A 115 8.58 4.99 -6.07
C GLU A 115 8.47 4.05 -7.27
N ALA A 116 8.34 2.75 -7.02
CA ALA A 116 8.17 1.76 -8.08
C ALA A 116 6.90 1.99 -8.89
N LEU A 117 5.76 2.22 -8.22
CA LEU A 117 4.49 2.52 -8.88
C LEU A 117 4.57 3.83 -9.67
N THR A 118 5.18 4.87 -9.10
CA THR A 118 5.36 6.17 -9.78
C THR A 118 6.20 6.02 -11.05
N ARG A 119 7.24 5.18 -11.05
CA ARG A 119 8.03 4.89 -12.25
C ARG A 119 7.20 4.22 -13.34
N LEU A 120 6.40 3.20 -12.99
CA LEU A 120 5.50 2.54 -13.94
C LEU A 120 4.51 3.52 -14.56
N GLU A 121 3.92 4.39 -13.74
CA GLU A 121 3.00 5.43 -14.19
C GLU A 121 3.66 6.44 -15.15
N VAL A 122 4.89 6.87 -14.86
CA VAL A 122 5.65 7.78 -15.74
C VAL A 122 5.96 7.10 -17.07
N HIS A 123 6.35 5.82 -17.06
CA HIS A 123 6.60 5.07 -18.28
C HIS A 123 5.33 4.86 -19.11
N ALA A 124 4.21 4.56 -18.47
CA ALA A 124 2.91 4.44 -19.16
C ALA A 124 2.50 5.77 -19.82
N LEU A 125 2.69 6.90 -19.14
CA LEU A 125 2.46 8.22 -19.73
C LEU A 125 3.39 8.51 -20.91
N ALA A 126 4.68 8.20 -20.78
CA ALA A 126 5.65 8.38 -21.85
C ALA A 126 5.30 7.53 -23.09
N ALA A 127 4.89 6.27 -22.89
CA ALA A 127 4.41 5.40 -23.96
C ALA A 127 3.16 5.94 -24.65
N GLY A 128 2.28 6.62 -23.89
CA GLY A 128 1.13 7.35 -24.41
C GLY A 128 1.45 8.72 -25.00
N GLY A 129 2.72 9.06 -25.27
CA GLY A 129 3.13 10.33 -25.91
C GLY A 129 3.35 11.50 -24.95
N HIS A 130 3.32 11.29 -23.64
CA HIS A 130 3.45 12.34 -22.60
C HIS A 130 4.81 12.26 -21.91
N ALA A 131 5.89 12.25 -22.70
CA ALA A 131 7.28 12.12 -22.22
C ALA A 131 7.70 13.27 -21.27
N PRO A 132 8.76 13.09 -20.45
CA PRO A 132 9.35 14.15 -19.64
C PRO A 132 9.73 15.34 -20.54
N GLY A 133 8.97 16.44 -20.41
CA GLY A 133 8.98 17.56 -21.36
C GLY A 133 7.58 18.02 -21.80
N GLY A 134 6.55 17.20 -21.61
CA GLY A 134 5.12 17.56 -21.76
C GLY A 134 4.26 17.19 -20.55
N PRO A 135 2.93 17.43 -20.62
CA PRO A 135 2.34 18.75 -20.46
C PRO A 135 2.67 19.38 -19.09
N GLY A 136 2.66 20.72 -19.03
CA GLY A 136 3.11 21.52 -17.88
C GLY A 136 2.26 21.45 -16.62
N ARG A 137 1.18 20.65 -16.58
CA ARG A 137 0.25 20.55 -15.43
C ARG A 137 -0.34 19.15 -15.37
N VAL A 138 -0.30 18.52 -14.20
CA VAL A 138 -0.91 17.21 -13.91
C VAL A 138 -1.86 17.43 -12.74
N SER A 139 -3.14 17.10 -12.89
CA SER A 139 -4.09 17.06 -11.79
C SER A 139 -4.18 15.64 -11.24
N PHE A 140 -4.00 15.48 -9.93
CA PHE A 140 -4.14 14.20 -9.27
C PHE A 140 -5.49 14.13 -8.56
N GLY A 141 -6.43 13.35 -9.09
CA GLY A 141 -7.72 13.07 -8.44
C GLY A 141 -7.58 11.92 -7.44
N GLY A 142 -8.17 12.05 -6.25
CA GLY A 142 -8.15 10.98 -5.24
C GLY A 142 -6.87 10.89 -4.41
N GLY A 143 -6.14 12.00 -4.25
CA GLY A 143 -4.87 12.04 -3.51
C GLY A 143 -4.95 11.72 -2.02
N GLY A 144 -6.16 11.64 -1.44
CA GLY A 144 -6.32 11.47 0.01
C GLY A 144 -5.64 12.59 0.81
N PRO A 145 -5.52 12.42 2.14
CA PRO A 145 -4.78 13.37 2.99
C PRO A 145 -3.28 13.44 2.67
N ARG A 146 -2.72 12.47 1.92
CA ARG A 146 -1.36 12.54 1.38
C ARG A 146 -1.28 12.17 -0.10
N PRO A 147 -1.23 13.15 -1.01
CA PRO A 147 -1.13 12.89 -2.46
C PRO A 147 0.29 12.46 -2.83
N ARG A 148 0.69 11.26 -2.41
CA ARG A 148 2.07 10.75 -2.51
C ARG A 148 2.51 10.54 -3.93
N SER A 149 1.69 9.92 -4.76
CA SER A 149 1.99 9.77 -6.18
C SER A 149 2.18 11.13 -6.87
N ALA A 150 1.47 12.18 -6.42
CA ALA A 150 1.68 13.54 -6.92
C ALA A 150 3.04 14.13 -6.46
N LEU A 151 3.40 13.97 -5.18
CA LEU A 151 4.69 14.44 -4.63
C LEU A 151 5.89 13.75 -5.29
N LEU A 152 5.82 12.42 -5.46
CA LEU A 152 6.89 11.66 -6.11
C LEU A 152 7.04 12.03 -7.59
N ARG A 153 5.94 12.22 -8.32
CA ARG A 153 5.97 12.70 -9.72
C ARG A 153 6.53 14.12 -9.85
N HIS A 154 6.29 15.01 -8.89
CA HIS A 154 6.94 16.32 -8.88
C HIS A 154 8.46 16.16 -8.76
N ARG A 155 8.93 15.31 -7.83
CA ARG A 155 10.36 15.09 -7.60
C ARG A 155 11.07 14.45 -8.80
N THR A 156 10.41 13.61 -9.59
CA THR A 156 11.00 13.04 -10.81
C THR A 156 11.11 14.05 -11.97
N LYS A 157 10.27 15.09 -12.00
CA LYS A 157 10.47 16.26 -12.88
C LYS A 157 11.63 17.15 -12.38
N SER A 158 11.83 17.22 -11.07
CA SER A 158 12.95 17.91 -10.42
C SER A 158 14.17 16.99 -10.26
N GLY A 159 14.66 16.39 -11.35
CA GLY A 159 16.01 15.83 -11.33
C GLY A 159 17.03 16.95 -11.02
N PRO A 160 18.22 16.64 -10.45
CA PRO A 160 19.25 17.63 -10.19
C PRO A 160 19.65 18.24 -11.53
N GLY A 161 19.22 19.47 -11.77
CA GLY A 161 19.34 20.15 -13.04
C GLY A 161 19.78 21.58 -12.86
N ARG A 162 21.01 21.75 -12.36
CA ARG A 162 22.06 22.66 -12.86
C ARG A 162 23.26 22.66 -11.92
#